data_AF-A0A2E6BUF6-F1
#
_entry.id   AF-A0A2E6BUF6-F1
#
_cell.length_a   1.000
_cell.length_b   1.000
_cell.length_c   1.000
_cell.angle_alpha   90.00
_cell.angle_beta   90.00
_cell.angle_gamma   90.00
#
_symmetry.space_group_name_H-M   'P 1'
#
loop_
_entity.id
_entity.type
_entity.pdbx_description
1 polymer ?
#
loop_
_entity_poly.entity_id
_entity_poly.type
_entity_poly.pdbx_seq_one_letter_code
_entity_poly.pdbx_strand_id
1 'polypeptide(L)'
;MYSTIKNIGIITSGGDSPGMNAALRSVVRSANFHSLNCVGFYRGYQGIIENDFKLLKMRSVSNILELGGTILRSIRSLDFHNAKIREKAYENLVSHNIDALVVIGGNGSITGANVFSQQFDFPCIGIPASIDNDIYGTDYSIGFQTALQTIVESVDKIRDTARSHNRLFFVEVMGRDNGNLALYSAIASGACFVIIPEKDFEINNLAERLKFGISVSKSSSVVIVAEGNNYGTSYKIADDLSEIFDEYESKVTILGHLQRGGSPVVMDRLIASRLGLSAVQALVSKNYNQMVGIIKNELVLTPIEDVVKKEKKINTDLYKLNKIISR
;
A
#
# COMPACT_ATOMS: atom_id res chain seq x y z
N MET A 1 31.97 11.78 4.75
CA MET A 1 31.55 12.56 3.57
C MET A 1 31.26 11.57 2.46
N TYR A 2 29.99 11.44 2.06
CA TYR A 2 29.63 10.51 0.99
C TYR A 2 30.32 10.89 -0.32
N SER A 3 30.87 9.90 -1.03
CA SER A 3 31.33 10.03 -2.41
C SER A 3 30.19 10.51 -3.30
N THR A 4 30.52 11.11 -4.43
CA THR A 4 29.51 11.45 -5.44
C THR A 4 28.85 10.16 -5.92
N ILE A 5 27.53 10.03 -5.69
CA ILE A 5 26.74 8.87 -6.13
C ILE A 5 26.84 8.73 -7.66
N LYS A 6 27.17 7.53 -8.13
CA LYS A 6 27.21 7.14 -9.54
C LYS A 6 26.33 5.93 -9.84
N ASN A 7 26.23 4.97 -8.92
CA ASN A 7 25.45 3.75 -9.12
C ASN A 7 24.41 3.58 -8.00
N ILE A 8 23.15 3.38 -8.40
CA ILE A 8 22.01 3.21 -7.51
C ILE A 8 21.53 1.76 -7.57
N GLY A 9 21.43 1.11 -6.42
CA GLY A 9 20.73 -0.15 -6.24
C GLY A 9 19.23 0.11 -6.07
N ILE A 10 18.38 -0.68 -6.70
CA ILE A 10 16.93 -0.55 -6.59
C ILE A 10 16.32 -1.89 -6.21
N ILE A 11 15.44 -1.88 -5.21
CA ILE A 11 14.65 -3.04 -4.82
C ILE A 11 13.17 -2.70 -4.72
N THR A 12 12.35 -3.71 -4.99
CA THR A 12 10.95 -3.77 -4.55
C THR A 12 10.83 -4.83 -3.46
N SER A 13 10.20 -4.48 -2.35
CA SER A 13 10.14 -5.33 -1.16
C SER A 13 8.78 -5.22 -0.47
N GLY A 14 8.43 -6.26 0.29
CA GLY A 14 7.14 -6.37 0.96
C GLY A 14 6.05 -6.93 0.06
N GLY A 15 4.79 -6.63 0.40
CA GLY A 15 3.69 -7.00 -0.48
C GLY A 15 3.72 -6.18 -1.77
N ASP A 16 3.65 -6.82 -2.93
CA ASP A 16 3.48 -6.10 -4.19
C ASP A 16 2.19 -5.28 -4.21
N SER A 17 2.28 -4.12 -4.85
CA SER A 17 1.16 -3.20 -5.05
C SER A 17 1.17 -2.64 -6.47
N PRO A 18 -0.01 -2.33 -7.05
CA PRO A 18 -0.08 -1.77 -8.40
C PRO A 18 0.66 -0.43 -8.48
N GLY A 19 1.60 -0.30 -9.41
CA GLY A 19 2.38 0.93 -9.61
C GLY A 19 3.84 0.84 -9.14
N MET A 20 4.26 -0.25 -8.49
CA MET A 20 5.69 -0.47 -8.21
C MET A 20 6.56 -0.43 -9.48
N ASN A 21 6.07 -0.99 -10.59
CA ASN A 21 6.75 -0.88 -11.89
C ASN A 21 6.83 0.56 -12.42
N ALA A 22 5.80 1.38 -12.17
CA ALA A 22 5.79 2.79 -12.55
C ALA A 22 6.86 3.58 -11.77
N ALA A 23 7.00 3.30 -10.46
CA ALA A 23 8.06 3.89 -9.64
C ALA A 23 9.44 3.45 -10.10
N LEU A 24 9.65 2.15 -10.30
CA LEU A 24 10.90 1.60 -10.83
C LEU A 24 11.29 2.26 -12.16
N ARG A 25 10.33 2.36 -13.10
CA ARG A 25 10.54 3.03 -14.38
C ARG A 25 10.97 4.49 -14.20
N SER A 26 10.32 5.22 -13.30
CA SER A 26 10.63 6.63 -13.04
C SER A 26 12.01 6.80 -12.43
N VAL A 27 12.38 5.98 -11.45
CA VAL A 27 13.72 5.99 -10.85
C VAL A 27 14.79 5.73 -11.92
N VAL A 28 14.65 4.66 -12.72
CA VAL A 28 15.64 4.31 -13.75
C VAL A 28 15.78 5.40 -14.82
N ARG A 29 14.66 5.98 -15.28
CA ARG A 29 14.70 7.05 -16.30
C ARG A 29 15.28 8.36 -15.74
N SER A 30 14.94 8.71 -14.51
CA SER A 30 15.45 9.91 -13.84
C SER A 30 16.94 9.78 -13.52
N ALA A 31 17.37 8.60 -13.06
CA ALA A 31 18.78 8.30 -12.84
C ALA A 31 19.59 8.44 -14.13
N ASN A 32 19.10 7.88 -15.24
CA ASN A 32 19.74 8.03 -16.54
C ASN A 32 19.84 9.51 -16.99
N PHE A 33 18.82 10.33 -16.74
CA PHE A 33 18.87 11.78 -17.01
C PHE A 33 19.97 12.48 -16.22
N HIS A 34 20.19 12.08 -14.97
CA HIS A 34 21.28 12.57 -14.12
C HIS A 34 22.61 11.81 -14.31
N SER A 35 22.75 11.00 -15.37
CA SER A 35 23.95 10.22 -15.67
C SER A 35 24.36 9.26 -14.53
N LEU A 36 23.38 8.74 -13.81
CA LEU A 36 23.52 7.71 -12.78
C LEU A 36 23.15 6.34 -13.37
N ASN A 37 23.89 5.30 -12.98
CA ASN A 37 23.60 3.92 -13.36
C ASN A 37 22.64 3.28 -12.36
N CYS A 38 21.81 2.34 -12.84
CA CYS A 38 20.89 1.60 -11.97
C CYS A 38 21.14 0.09 -12.04
N VAL A 39 21.12 -0.54 -10.87
CA VAL A 39 21.16 -1.99 -10.70
C VAL A 39 19.91 -2.40 -9.93
N GLY A 40 19.09 -3.27 -10.51
CA GLY A 40 17.91 -3.82 -9.83
C GLY A 40 18.25 -5.15 -9.19
N PHE A 41 17.91 -5.34 -7.93
CA PHE A 41 18.03 -6.65 -7.27
C PHE A 41 16.66 -7.31 -7.21
N TYR A 42 16.61 -8.60 -7.56
CA TYR A 42 15.36 -9.34 -7.55
C TYR A 42 14.95 -9.70 -6.12
N ARG A 43 13.65 -9.92 -5.86
CA ARG A 43 13.15 -10.43 -4.56
C ARG A 43 13.59 -9.57 -3.35
N GLY A 44 13.62 -8.25 -3.51
CA GLY A 44 13.91 -7.33 -2.40
C GLY A 44 15.31 -7.53 -1.79
N TYR A 45 15.38 -7.49 -0.46
CA TYR A 45 16.62 -7.72 0.28
C TYR A 45 17.24 -9.10 0.04
N GLN A 46 16.42 -10.11 -0.29
CA GLN A 46 16.91 -11.45 -0.55
C GLN A 46 17.83 -11.50 -1.78
N GLY A 47 17.49 -10.80 -2.87
CA GLY A 47 18.39 -10.76 -4.02
C GLY A 47 19.67 -9.99 -3.77
N ILE A 48 19.69 -9.04 -2.83
CA ILE A 48 20.95 -8.43 -2.41
C ILE A 48 21.83 -9.47 -1.71
N ILE A 49 21.26 -10.27 -0.79
CA ILE A 49 21.98 -11.33 -0.06
C ILE A 49 22.48 -12.44 -1.01
N GLU A 50 21.64 -12.83 -1.97
CA GLU A 50 21.91 -13.89 -2.95
C GLU A 50 22.73 -13.41 -4.15
N ASN A 51 22.99 -12.10 -4.23
CA ASN A 51 23.63 -11.45 -5.37
C ASN A 51 22.90 -11.68 -6.70
N ASP A 52 21.56 -11.69 -6.67
CA ASP A 52 20.69 -11.82 -7.85
C ASP A 52 20.22 -10.44 -8.33
N PHE A 53 20.86 -9.96 -9.39
CA PHE A 53 20.65 -8.61 -9.90
C PHE A 53 20.63 -8.54 -11.43
N LYS A 54 20.18 -7.39 -11.93
CA LYS A 54 20.22 -7.04 -13.33
C LYS A 54 20.51 -5.55 -13.52
N LEU A 55 21.32 -5.25 -14.53
CA LEU A 55 21.54 -3.87 -14.97
C LEU A 55 20.26 -3.29 -15.56
N LEU A 56 19.83 -2.14 -15.03
CA LEU A 56 18.63 -1.44 -15.47
C LEU A 56 19.01 -0.27 -16.36
N LYS A 57 18.75 -0.42 -17.67
CA LYS A 57 18.88 0.62 -18.68
C LYS A 57 17.51 1.14 -19.07
N MET A 58 17.44 2.24 -19.82
CA MET A 58 16.17 2.81 -20.30
C MET A 58 15.24 1.78 -20.98
N ARG A 59 15.81 0.86 -21.77
CA ARG A 59 15.04 -0.22 -22.42
C ARG A 59 14.56 -1.30 -21.46
N SER A 60 15.24 -1.52 -20.34
CA SER A 60 14.87 -2.52 -19.33
C SER A 60 13.54 -2.19 -18.63
N VAL A 61 13.11 -0.92 -18.68
CA VAL A 61 11.88 -0.41 -18.06
C VAL A 61 10.88 0.13 -19.09
N SER A 62 10.98 -0.31 -20.34
CA SER A 62 9.97 -0.06 -21.37
C SER A 62 8.79 -1.01 -21.20
N ASN A 63 7.56 -0.52 -21.46
CA ASN A 63 6.32 -1.31 -21.42
C ASN A 63 6.04 -2.00 -20.07
N ILE A 64 6.42 -1.35 -18.97
CA ILE A 64 6.11 -1.82 -17.62
C ILE A 64 5.20 -0.87 -16.84
N LEU A 65 4.85 0.29 -17.41
CA LEU A 65 4.13 1.36 -16.70
C LEU A 65 2.72 0.90 -16.26
N GLU A 66 2.09 0.11 -17.11
CA GLU A 66 0.75 -0.45 -17.01
C GLU A 66 0.73 -1.81 -16.33
N LEU A 67 1.88 -2.42 -16.05
CA LEU A 67 1.94 -3.74 -15.43
C LEU A 67 1.72 -3.63 -13.93
N GLY A 68 0.78 -4.43 -13.41
CA GLY A 68 0.67 -4.71 -11.99
C GLY A 68 1.89 -5.45 -11.43
N GLY A 69 1.93 -5.61 -10.11
CA GLY A 69 3.04 -6.25 -9.41
C GLY A 69 4.38 -5.55 -9.62
N THR A 70 5.47 -6.33 -9.67
CA THR A 70 6.83 -5.81 -9.87
C THR A 70 7.70 -6.75 -10.70
N ILE A 71 8.39 -6.23 -11.71
CA ILE A 71 9.30 -7.01 -12.57
C ILE A 71 10.55 -7.49 -11.82
N LEU A 72 10.90 -6.85 -10.70
CA LEU A 72 11.99 -7.29 -9.83
C LEU A 72 11.53 -8.38 -8.85
N ARG A 73 10.24 -8.73 -8.82
CA ARG A 73 9.64 -9.64 -7.82
C ARG A 73 9.83 -9.11 -6.39
N SER A 74 9.13 -9.69 -5.43
CA SER A 74 9.27 -9.34 -4.02
C SER A 74 9.10 -10.58 -3.16
N ILE A 75 9.87 -10.67 -2.08
CA ILE A 75 9.70 -11.68 -1.03
C ILE A 75 9.95 -11.04 0.33
N ARG A 76 9.35 -11.60 1.38
CA ARG A 76 9.75 -11.31 2.77
C ARG A 76 11.07 -12.03 3.05
N SER A 77 12.12 -11.28 3.36
CA SER A 77 13.43 -11.82 3.76
C SER A 77 13.55 -11.74 5.27
N LEU A 78 13.29 -12.85 5.97
CA LEU A 78 13.47 -12.93 7.42
C LEU A 78 14.97 -12.90 7.79
N ASP A 79 15.81 -13.41 6.89
CA ASP A 79 17.26 -13.43 7.03
C ASP A 79 17.85 -12.03 7.23
N PHE A 80 17.24 -11.00 6.61
CA PHE A 80 17.68 -9.61 6.74
C PHE A 80 17.54 -9.05 8.18
N HIS A 81 16.82 -9.72 9.09
CA HIS A 81 16.83 -9.37 10.51
C HIS A 81 18.17 -9.69 11.19
N ASN A 82 18.96 -10.61 10.64
CA ASN A 82 20.27 -10.97 11.18
C ASN A 82 21.37 -9.99 10.72
N ALA A 83 22.07 -9.39 11.68
CA ALA A 83 23.13 -8.42 11.41
C ALA A 83 24.27 -8.95 10.52
N LYS A 84 24.66 -10.22 10.69
CA LYS A 84 25.71 -10.87 9.86
C LYS A 84 25.25 -11.06 8.42
N ILE A 85 23.97 -11.33 8.20
CA ILE A 85 23.42 -11.49 6.86
C ILE A 85 23.31 -10.12 6.17
N ARG A 86 22.98 -9.06 6.92
CA ARG A 86 23.02 -7.69 6.39
C ARG A 86 24.43 -7.26 6.00
N GLU A 87 25.46 -7.72 6.71
CA GLU A 87 26.86 -7.47 6.34
C GLU A 87 27.20 -8.08 4.98
N LYS A 88 26.80 -9.33 4.73
CA LYS A 88 26.91 -9.95 3.40
C LYS A 88 26.16 -9.14 2.32
N ALA A 89 24.97 -8.64 2.63
CA ALA A 89 24.23 -7.79 1.69
C ALA A 89 24.98 -6.48 1.39
N TYR A 90 25.60 -5.87 2.40
CA TYR A 90 26.44 -4.68 2.24
C TYR A 90 27.69 -4.96 1.38
N GLU A 91 28.42 -6.05 1.65
CA GLU A 91 29.56 -6.48 0.84
C GLU A 91 29.18 -6.70 -0.63
N ASN A 92 28.01 -7.29 -0.88
CA ASN A 92 27.49 -7.46 -2.24
C ASN A 92 27.19 -6.09 -2.90
N LEU A 93 26.60 -5.12 -2.21
CA LEU A 93 26.39 -3.78 -2.75
C LEU A 93 27.72 -3.09 -3.09
N VAL A 94 28.70 -3.16 -2.17
CA VAL A 94 30.02 -2.55 -2.36
C VAL A 94 30.78 -3.19 -3.52
N SER A 95 30.75 -4.52 -3.66
CA SER A 95 31.42 -5.23 -4.76
C SER A 95 30.86 -4.87 -6.15
N HIS A 96 29.59 -4.42 -6.22
CA HIS A 96 28.96 -3.90 -7.44
C HIS A 96 29.10 -2.38 -7.59
N ASN A 97 29.91 -1.74 -6.75
CA ASN A 97 30.11 -0.29 -6.69
C ASN A 97 28.80 0.49 -6.50
N ILE A 98 27.82 -0.06 -5.76
CA ILE A 98 26.58 0.63 -5.46
C ILE A 98 26.82 1.67 -4.37
N ASP A 99 26.45 2.92 -4.64
CA ASP A 99 26.68 4.05 -3.72
C ASP A 99 25.43 4.39 -2.88
N ALA A 100 24.25 4.00 -3.34
CA ALA A 100 22.97 4.27 -2.67
C ALA A 100 21.91 3.23 -3.01
N LEU A 101 20.95 3.03 -2.09
CA LEU A 101 19.84 2.08 -2.26
C LEU A 101 18.49 2.83 -2.30
N VAL A 102 17.71 2.60 -3.34
CA VAL A 102 16.30 3.02 -3.42
C VAL A 102 15.40 1.82 -3.11
N VAL A 103 14.58 1.96 -2.08
CA VAL A 103 13.69 0.90 -1.58
C VAL A 103 12.25 1.28 -1.86
N ILE A 104 11.61 0.53 -2.76
CA ILE A 104 10.19 0.67 -3.08
C ILE A 104 9.42 -0.38 -2.28
N GLY A 105 8.60 0.04 -1.32
CA GLY A 105 7.86 -0.93 -0.49
C GLY A 105 7.10 -0.30 0.66
N GLY A 106 6.58 -1.17 1.52
CA GLY A 106 5.80 -0.80 2.70
C GLY A 106 6.65 -0.54 3.95
N ASN A 107 5.97 -0.42 5.09
CA ASN A 107 6.59 -0.15 6.40
C ASN A 107 7.77 -1.08 6.71
N GLY A 108 7.62 -2.40 6.59
CA GLY A 108 8.71 -3.35 6.86
C GLY A 108 9.94 -3.17 5.96
N SER A 109 9.74 -2.79 4.69
CA SER A 109 10.83 -2.55 3.76
C SER A 109 11.59 -1.27 4.09
N ILE A 110 10.87 -0.22 4.49
CA ILE A 110 11.44 1.05 4.93
C ILE A 110 12.17 0.88 6.27
N THR A 111 11.64 0.07 7.19
CA THR A 111 12.35 -0.33 8.42
C THR A 111 13.66 -1.04 8.12
N GLY A 112 13.67 -1.96 7.14
CA GLY A 112 14.90 -2.60 6.68
C GLY A 112 15.94 -1.58 6.19
N ALA A 113 15.49 -0.55 5.47
CA ALA A 113 16.36 0.51 4.96
C ALA A 113 16.93 1.35 6.10
N ASN A 114 16.11 1.66 7.12
CA ASN A 114 16.55 2.37 8.32
C ASN A 114 17.68 1.63 9.05
N VAL A 115 17.45 0.34 9.34
CA VAL A 115 18.42 -0.50 10.06
C VAL A 115 19.69 -0.67 9.25
N PHE A 116 19.57 -0.87 7.93
CA PHE A 116 20.72 -1.01 7.04
C PHE A 116 21.55 0.27 6.98
N SER A 117 20.89 1.42 6.84
CA SER A 117 21.55 2.72 6.82
C SER A 117 22.26 3.03 8.14
N GLN A 118 21.62 2.78 9.29
CA GLN A 118 22.22 2.99 10.61
C GLN A 118 23.42 2.07 10.86
N GLN A 119 23.38 0.82 10.36
CA GLN A 119 24.44 -0.15 10.59
C GLN A 119 25.70 0.13 9.75
N PHE A 120 25.54 0.56 8.50
CA PHE A 120 26.67 0.68 7.55
C PHE A 120 26.95 2.10 7.06
N ASP A 121 26.22 3.10 7.59
CA ASP A 121 26.21 4.46 7.06
C ASP A 121 25.98 4.48 5.54
N PHE A 122 25.02 3.67 5.07
CA PHE A 122 24.73 3.52 3.63
C PHE A 122 23.55 4.42 3.23
N PRO A 123 23.69 5.26 2.18
CA PRO A 123 22.59 6.12 1.73
C PRO A 123 21.37 5.33 1.25
N CYS A 124 20.23 5.57 1.89
CA CYS A 124 18.96 4.95 1.49
C CYS A 124 17.88 5.99 1.17
N ILE A 125 17.02 5.70 0.20
CA ILE A 125 15.77 6.44 -0.05
C ILE A 125 14.59 5.48 -0.07
N GLY A 126 13.56 5.79 0.70
CA GLY A 126 12.29 5.05 0.69
C GLY A 126 11.30 5.63 -0.31
N ILE A 127 10.58 4.77 -1.03
CA ILE A 127 9.40 5.10 -1.83
C ILE A 127 8.21 4.30 -1.27
N PRO A 128 7.15 4.96 -0.78
CA PRO A 128 6.01 4.30 -0.14
C PRO A 128 5.17 3.55 -1.17
N ALA A 129 5.19 2.22 -1.11
CA ALA A 129 4.39 1.33 -1.95
C ALA A 129 3.72 0.26 -1.09
N SER A 130 2.43 0.44 -0.88
CA SER A 130 1.55 -0.45 -0.12
C SER A 130 0.11 -0.14 -0.52
N ILE A 131 -0.76 -1.15 -0.53
CA ILE A 131 -2.20 -0.93 -0.72
C ILE A 131 -2.88 -0.43 0.56
N ASP A 132 -2.26 -0.60 1.73
CA ASP A 132 -2.89 -0.33 3.04
C ASP A 132 -2.96 1.18 3.36
N ASN A 133 -2.14 1.99 2.70
CA ASN A 133 -2.00 3.44 2.91
C ASN A 133 -1.72 3.84 4.36
N ASP A 134 -0.96 3.02 5.06
CA ASP A 134 -0.61 3.08 6.48
C ASP A 134 0.78 3.72 6.74
N ILE A 135 1.49 4.14 5.69
CA ILE A 135 2.86 4.68 5.79
C ILE A 135 2.82 6.16 6.18
N TYR A 136 3.50 6.52 7.28
CA TYR A 136 3.64 7.91 7.72
C TYR A 136 4.50 8.74 6.75
N GLY A 137 4.23 10.04 6.63
CA GLY A 137 4.97 10.94 5.72
C GLY A 137 4.44 10.98 4.29
N THR A 138 3.29 10.36 4.01
CA THR A 138 2.57 10.49 2.73
C THR A 138 1.06 10.39 2.92
N ASP A 139 0.29 11.18 2.18
CA ASP A 139 -1.18 11.09 2.13
C ASP A 139 -1.63 9.83 1.37
N TYR A 140 -0.87 9.44 0.34
CA TYR A 140 -1.14 8.28 -0.50
C TYR A 140 0.12 7.46 -0.76
N SER A 141 0.06 6.16 -0.48
CA SER A 141 1.03 5.17 -0.93
C SER A 141 0.70 4.65 -2.34
N ILE A 142 1.72 4.20 -3.06
CA ILE A 142 1.55 3.63 -4.40
C ILE A 142 0.79 2.30 -4.30
N GLY A 143 -0.34 2.24 -4.99
CA GLY A 143 -1.22 1.08 -5.11
C GLY A 143 -2.53 1.23 -4.34
N PHE A 144 -2.64 2.21 -3.44
CA PHE A 144 -3.86 2.45 -2.67
C PHE A 144 -5.05 2.78 -3.58
N GLN A 145 -4.85 3.63 -4.59
CA GLN A 145 -5.95 4.06 -5.47
C GLN A 145 -6.43 2.92 -6.36
N THR A 146 -5.51 2.07 -6.82
CA THR A 146 -5.85 0.89 -7.62
C THR A 146 -6.59 -0.15 -6.78
N ALA A 147 -6.13 -0.41 -5.56
CA ALA A 147 -6.84 -1.30 -4.64
C ALA A 147 -8.26 -0.78 -4.34
N LEU A 148 -8.40 0.52 -4.07
CA LEU A 148 -9.69 1.18 -3.87
C LEU A 148 -10.62 1.01 -5.07
N GLN A 149 -10.11 1.23 -6.29
CA GLN A 149 -10.89 1.04 -7.51
C GLN A 149 -11.35 -0.42 -7.66
N THR A 150 -10.46 -1.39 -7.43
CA THR A 150 -10.83 -2.82 -7.45
C THR A 150 -11.94 -3.15 -6.45
N ILE A 151 -11.89 -2.58 -5.24
CA ILE A 151 -12.95 -2.77 -4.23
C ILE A 151 -14.26 -2.19 -4.73
N VAL A 152 -14.27 -0.94 -5.18
CA VAL A 152 -15.49 -0.25 -5.63
C VAL A 152 -16.12 -0.97 -6.82
N GLU A 153 -15.33 -1.35 -7.83
CA GLU A 153 -15.82 -2.13 -8.98
C GLU A 153 -16.40 -3.49 -8.56
N SER A 154 -15.85 -4.12 -7.53
CA SER A 154 -16.38 -5.39 -7.00
C SER A 154 -17.70 -5.16 -6.26
N VAL A 155 -17.78 -4.10 -5.45
CA VAL A 155 -18.99 -3.73 -4.70
C VAL A 155 -20.12 -3.36 -5.64
N ASP A 156 -19.85 -2.62 -6.72
CA ASP A 156 -20.86 -2.25 -7.72
C ASP A 156 -21.46 -3.49 -8.39
N LYS A 157 -20.62 -4.46 -8.79
CA LYS A 157 -21.09 -5.76 -9.32
C LYS A 157 -21.95 -6.54 -8.32
N ILE A 158 -21.55 -6.53 -7.04
CA ILE A 158 -22.33 -7.19 -5.98
C ILE A 158 -23.69 -6.50 -5.81
N ARG A 159 -23.71 -5.17 -5.86
CA ARG A 159 -24.92 -4.36 -5.66
C ARG A 159 -26.01 -4.64 -6.69
N ASP A 160 -25.64 -4.86 -7.94
CA ASP A 160 -26.58 -5.22 -9.00
C ASP A 160 -27.36 -6.51 -8.66
N THR A 161 -26.69 -7.47 -8.00
CA THR A 161 -27.33 -8.71 -7.54
C THR A 161 -28.12 -8.53 -6.25
N ALA A 162 -27.65 -7.66 -5.34
CA ALA A 162 -28.27 -7.41 -4.05
C ALA A 162 -29.66 -6.78 -4.17
N ARG A 163 -29.82 -5.80 -5.07
CA ARG A 163 -31.09 -5.10 -5.33
C ARG A 163 -32.21 -6.03 -5.80
N SER A 164 -31.84 -7.15 -6.42
CA SER A 164 -32.81 -8.10 -6.99
C SER A 164 -33.39 -9.08 -5.96
N HIS A 165 -32.76 -9.24 -4.79
CA HIS A 165 -33.06 -10.38 -3.88
C HIS A 165 -33.14 -10.04 -2.38
N ASN A 166 -33.27 -8.76 -1.99
CA ASN A 166 -33.33 -8.36 -0.57
C ASN A 166 -32.21 -9.00 0.29
N ARG A 167 -30.95 -8.85 -0.15
CA ARG A 167 -29.76 -9.45 0.47
C ARG A 167 -28.84 -8.41 1.04
N LEU A 168 -28.22 -8.70 2.20
CA LEU A 168 -27.16 -7.89 2.78
C LEU A 168 -25.80 -8.54 2.49
N PHE A 169 -24.86 -7.79 1.94
CA PHE A 169 -23.52 -8.26 1.63
C PHE A 169 -22.47 -7.67 2.57
N PHE A 170 -21.73 -8.54 3.23
CA PHE A 170 -20.49 -8.22 3.92
C PHE A 170 -19.33 -8.41 2.95
N VAL A 171 -18.65 -7.32 2.60
CA VAL A 171 -17.50 -7.34 1.70
C VAL A 171 -16.23 -7.10 2.51
N GLU A 172 -15.42 -8.14 2.63
CA GLU A 172 -14.15 -8.09 3.35
C GLU A 172 -13.05 -7.54 2.44
N VAL A 173 -12.39 -6.48 2.92
CA VAL A 173 -11.31 -5.78 2.24
C VAL A 173 -10.01 -5.92 3.02
N MET A 174 -8.89 -5.86 2.29
CA MET A 174 -7.56 -5.85 2.90
C MET A 174 -7.31 -4.52 3.62
N GLY A 175 -6.20 -4.46 4.35
CA GLY A 175 -5.78 -3.26 5.06
C GLY A 175 -5.02 -3.57 6.35
N ARG A 176 -4.86 -4.86 6.67
CA ARG A 176 -4.22 -5.35 7.88
C ARG A 176 -4.82 -4.67 9.10
N ASP A 177 -4.00 -4.01 9.91
CA ASP A 177 -4.39 -3.32 11.14
C ASP A 177 -4.88 -1.88 10.88
N ASN A 178 -5.16 -1.53 9.61
CA ASN A 178 -5.56 -0.19 9.18
C ASN A 178 -6.88 -0.19 8.38
N GLY A 179 -7.79 0.72 8.73
CA GLY A 179 -9.13 0.84 8.15
C GLY A 179 -9.23 1.75 6.91
N ASN A 180 -8.12 2.26 6.35
CA ASN A 180 -8.16 3.22 5.24
C ASN A 180 -8.87 2.66 3.99
N LEU A 181 -8.52 1.45 3.55
CA LEU A 181 -9.19 0.83 2.39
C LEU A 181 -10.69 0.65 2.65
N ALA A 182 -11.06 0.17 3.83
CA ALA A 182 -12.45 -0.02 4.23
C ALA A 182 -13.22 1.30 4.29
N LEU A 183 -12.67 2.34 4.92
CA LEU A 183 -13.32 3.64 5.05
C LEU A 183 -13.50 4.33 3.69
N TYR A 184 -12.44 4.37 2.88
CA TYR A 184 -12.51 5.03 1.58
C TYR A 184 -13.44 4.30 0.63
N SER A 185 -13.39 2.97 0.60
CA SER A 185 -14.30 2.17 -0.25
C SER A 185 -15.75 2.25 0.22
N ALA A 186 -16.01 2.31 1.54
CA ALA A 186 -17.35 2.52 2.07
C ALA A 186 -17.95 3.86 1.59
N ILE A 187 -17.18 4.94 1.65
CA ILE A 187 -17.60 6.27 1.18
C ILE A 187 -17.82 6.24 -0.34
N ALA A 188 -16.83 5.74 -1.10
CA ALA A 188 -16.86 5.77 -2.56
C ALA A 188 -17.96 4.87 -3.14
N SER A 189 -18.24 3.74 -2.50
CA SER A 189 -19.33 2.85 -2.92
C SER A 189 -20.68 3.22 -2.31
N GLY A 190 -20.76 4.05 -1.26
CA GLY A 190 -22.04 4.30 -0.56
C GLY A 190 -22.52 3.09 0.25
N ALA A 191 -21.59 2.40 0.90
CA ALA A 191 -21.90 1.32 1.84
C ALA A 191 -22.75 1.83 3.01
N CYS A 192 -23.67 1.01 3.52
CA CYS A 192 -24.55 1.40 4.63
C CYS A 192 -23.79 1.46 5.97
N PHE A 193 -22.74 0.65 6.10
CA PHE A 193 -21.91 0.58 7.29
C PHE A 193 -20.46 0.21 6.94
N VAL A 194 -19.53 0.59 7.80
CA VAL A 194 -18.12 0.22 7.70
C VAL A 194 -17.60 -0.25 9.06
N ILE A 195 -16.88 -1.36 9.07
CA ILE A 195 -16.24 -1.94 10.24
C ILE A 195 -14.73 -1.82 10.06
N ILE A 196 -14.06 -1.12 10.98
CA ILE A 196 -12.63 -0.79 10.91
C ILE A 196 -11.94 -1.07 12.24
N PRO A 197 -10.63 -1.38 12.26
CA PRO A 197 -9.88 -1.65 13.49
C PRO A 197 -9.81 -0.46 14.46
N GLU A 198 -9.83 0.77 13.94
CA GLU A 198 -9.65 1.98 14.75
C GLU A 198 -10.90 2.40 15.55
N LYS A 199 -12.00 1.65 15.44
CA LYS A 199 -13.28 1.96 16.10
C LYS A 199 -13.93 0.70 16.65
N ASP A 200 -14.44 0.81 17.87
CA ASP A 200 -15.22 -0.24 18.48
C ASP A 200 -16.48 -0.51 17.66
N PHE A 201 -16.82 -1.79 17.54
CA PHE A 201 -17.96 -2.29 16.80
C PHE A 201 -18.81 -3.18 17.69
N GLU A 202 -20.11 -2.92 17.67
CA GLU A 202 -21.12 -3.75 18.31
C GLU A 202 -22.18 -4.10 17.28
N ILE A 203 -22.61 -5.36 17.28
CA ILE A 203 -23.55 -5.90 16.30
C ILE A 203 -24.92 -5.18 16.36
N ASN A 204 -25.34 -4.74 17.54
CA ASN A 204 -26.58 -3.99 17.74
C ASN A 204 -26.58 -2.66 16.98
N ASN A 205 -25.43 -1.98 16.90
CA ASN A 205 -25.30 -0.73 16.15
C ASN A 205 -25.54 -0.94 14.64
N LEU A 206 -25.14 -2.11 14.11
CA LEU A 206 -25.44 -2.49 12.73
C LEU A 206 -26.92 -2.80 12.55
N ALA A 207 -27.52 -3.60 13.43
CA ALA A 207 -28.94 -3.95 13.37
C ALA A 207 -29.84 -2.69 13.43
N GLU A 208 -29.55 -1.75 14.34
CA GLU A 208 -30.27 -0.47 14.40
C GLU A 208 -30.12 0.35 13.13
N ARG A 209 -28.91 0.37 12.54
CA ARG A 209 -28.65 1.05 11.27
C ARG A 209 -29.47 0.47 10.13
N LEU A 210 -29.57 -0.87 10.07
CA LEU A 210 -30.35 -1.56 9.04
C LEU A 210 -31.85 -1.33 9.22
N LYS A 211 -32.38 -1.43 10.45
CA LYS A 211 -33.78 -1.09 10.78
C LYS A 211 -34.15 0.33 10.34
N PHE A 212 -33.27 1.30 10.62
CA PHE A 212 -33.46 2.67 10.14
C PHE A 212 -33.43 2.76 8.61
N GLY A 213 -32.53 2.03 7.95
CA GLY A 213 -32.47 1.98 6.49
C GLY A 213 -33.76 1.48 5.85
N ILE A 214 -34.40 0.46 6.46
CA ILE A 214 -35.68 -0.08 5.98
C ILE A 214 -36.81 0.92 6.14
N SER A 215 -36.87 1.65 7.26
CA SER A 215 -37.93 2.63 7.50
C SER A 215 -37.91 3.80 6.50
N VAL A 216 -36.74 4.11 5.92
CA VAL A 216 -36.58 5.11 4.86
C VAL A 216 -36.51 4.50 3.45
N SER A 217 -36.87 3.22 3.29
CA SER A 217 -36.85 2.49 2.01
C SER A 217 -35.50 2.52 1.29
N LYS A 218 -34.40 2.42 2.05
CA LYS A 218 -33.04 2.44 1.52
C LYS A 218 -32.74 1.16 0.74
N SER A 219 -32.11 1.31 -0.42
CA SER A 219 -31.71 0.19 -1.28
C SER A 219 -30.25 -0.28 -1.08
N SER A 220 -29.50 0.31 -0.13
CA SER A 220 -28.08 0.00 0.05
C SER A 220 -27.92 -1.16 1.02
N SER A 221 -27.40 -2.27 0.49
CA SER A 221 -27.32 -3.53 1.21
C SER A 221 -25.89 -4.05 1.26
N VAL A 222 -24.91 -3.16 1.46
CA VAL A 222 -23.49 -3.51 1.53
C VAL A 222 -22.86 -2.94 2.79
N VAL A 223 -22.19 -3.81 3.54
CA VAL A 223 -21.31 -3.50 4.68
C VAL A 223 -19.88 -3.79 4.26
N ILE A 224 -18.98 -2.82 4.43
CA ILE A 224 -17.55 -3.02 4.20
C ILE A 224 -16.88 -3.42 5.51
N VAL A 225 -16.07 -4.48 5.49
CA VAL A 225 -15.39 -5.03 6.66
C VAL A 225 -13.89 -5.04 6.42
N ALA A 226 -13.11 -4.35 7.26
CA ALA A 226 -11.66 -4.46 7.23
C ALA A 226 -11.21 -5.83 7.78
N GLU A 227 -10.23 -6.47 7.13
CA GLU A 227 -9.70 -7.79 7.54
C GLU A 227 -9.16 -7.81 8.99
N GLY A 228 -8.59 -6.69 9.47
CA GLY A 228 -8.08 -6.57 10.84
C GLY A 228 -9.07 -6.05 11.87
N ASN A 229 -10.39 -6.11 11.60
CA ASN A 229 -11.39 -5.68 12.58
C ASN A 229 -11.31 -6.50 13.89
N ASN A 230 -11.76 -5.89 15.00
CA ASN A 230 -11.63 -6.49 16.33
C ASN A 230 -12.79 -7.43 16.73
N TYR A 231 -13.78 -7.63 15.89
CA TYR A 231 -14.99 -8.41 16.24
C TYR A 231 -14.86 -9.89 15.87
N GLY A 232 -14.32 -10.16 14.68
CA GLY A 232 -14.12 -11.51 14.16
C GLY A 232 -14.15 -11.58 12.64
N THR A 233 -14.28 -12.80 12.11
CA THR A 233 -14.39 -13.02 10.66
C THR A 233 -15.68 -12.44 10.10
N SER A 234 -15.68 -12.09 8.82
CA SER A 234 -16.89 -11.59 8.15
C SER A 234 -18.06 -12.58 8.20
N TYR A 235 -17.78 -13.89 8.22
CA TYR A 235 -18.79 -14.93 8.44
C TYR A 235 -19.41 -14.85 9.83
N LYS A 236 -18.60 -14.73 10.87
CA LYS A 236 -19.12 -14.57 12.24
C LYS A 236 -20.02 -13.33 12.36
N ILE A 237 -19.62 -12.19 11.79
CA ILE A 237 -20.45 -10.97 11.81
C ILE A 237 -21.79 -11.22 11.12
N ALA A 238 -21.79 -11.92 9.99
CA ALA A 238 -23.01 -12.25 9.25
C ALA A 238 -23.93 -13.21 10.02
N ASP A 239 -23.35 -14.23 10.66
CA ASP A 239 -24.09 -15.21 11.47
C ASP A 239 -24.70 -14.53 12.71
N ASP A 240 -23.89 -13.78 13.46
CA ASP A 240 -24.34 -13.04 14.66
C ASP A 240 -25.43 -12.01 14.33
N LEU A 241 -25.35 -11.34 13.17
CA LEU A 241 -26.41 -10.42 12.73
C LEU A 241 -27.72 -11.17 12.45
N SER A 242 -27.62 -12.34 11.82
CA SER A 242 -28.79 -13.13 11.39
C SER A 242 -29.59 -13.67 12.59
N GLU A 243 -28.97 -13.81 13.76
CA GLU A 243 -29.67 -14.17 15.01
C GLU A 243 -30.55 -13.04 15.57
N ILE A 244 -30.19 -11.79 15.31
CA ILE A 244 -30.88 -10.60 15.88
C ILE A 244 -31.66 -9.78 14.85
N PHE A 245 -31.49 -10.08 13.56
CA PHE A 245 -32.08 -9.35 12.45
C PHE A 245 -32.30 -10.27 11.24
N ASP A 246 -33.55 -10.67 11.00
CA ASP A 246 -33.93 -11.69 10.01
C ASP A 246 -34.50 -11.13 8.70
N GLU A 247 -34.60 -9.80 8.55
CA GLU A 247 -35.21 -9.19 7.36
C GLU A 247 -34.33 -9.27 6.10
N TYR A 248 -33.03 -9.56 6.25
CA TYR A 248 -32.09 -9.74 5.14
C TYR A 248 -31.44 -11.12 5.14
N GLU A 249 -31.31 -11.71 3.96
CA GLU A 249 -30.39 -12.84 3.77
C GLU A 249 -28.95 -12.31 3.69
N SER A 250 -28.14 -12.61 4.70
CA SER A 250 -26.73 -12.21 4.77
C SER A 250 -25.85 -13.05 3.84
N LYS A 251 -24.95 -12.39 3.10
CA LYS A 251 -23.93 -13.00 2.24
C LYS A 251 -22.57 -12.39 2.52
N VAL A 252 -21.52 -13.19 2.37
CA VAL A 252 -20.13 -12.75 2.60
C VAL A 252 -19.34 -12.88 1.31
N THR A 253 -18.53 -11.87 1.00
CA THR A 253 -17.57 -11.90 -0.10
C THR A 253 -16.22 -11.42 0.41
N ILE A 254 -15.21 -12.29 0.31
CA ILE A 254 -13.83 -11.96 0.68
C ILE A 254 -13.06 -11.67 -0.60
N LEU A 255 -12.70 -10.40 -0.82
CA LEU A 255 -11.98 -10.01 -2.05
C LEU A 255 -10.53 -10.51 -2.04
N GLY A 256 -9.89 -10.52 -0.88
CA GLY A 256 -8.52 -10.99 -0.70
C GLY A 256 -7.54 -10.35 -1.69
N HIS A 257 -6.67 -11.18 -2.28
CA HIS A 257 -5.54 -10.74 -3.09
C HIS A 257 -5.90 -10.09 -4.44
N LEU A 258 -7.18 -10.10 -4.85
CA LEU A 258 -7.63 -9.33 -6.02
C LEU A 258 -7.24 -7.85 -5.90
N GLN A 259 -7.24 -7.32 -4.67
CA GLN A 259 -6.92 -5.93 -4.36
C GLN A 259 -5.46 -5.54 -4.59
N ARG A 260 -4.55 -6.52 -4.69
CA ARG A 260 -3.10 -6.27 -4.92
C ARG A 260 -2.71 -6.39 -6.38
N GLY A 261 -3.54 -7.04 -7.19
CA GLY A 261 -3.34 -7.23 -8.62
C GLY A 261 -3.94 -6.10 -9.46
N GLY A 262 -3.81 -6.25 -10.78
CA GLY A 262 -4.40 -5.32 -11.74
C GLY A 262 -3.44 -4.24 -12.23
N SER A 263 -3.83 -3.60 -13.33
CA SER A 263 -3.08 -2.48 -13.90
C SER A 263 -3.24 -1.26 -12.99
N PRO A 264 -2.16 -0.54 -12.65
CA PRO A 264 -2.28 0.66 -11.82
C PRO A 264 -3.15 1.71 -12.51
N VAL A 265 -4.00 2.37 -11.73
CA VAL A 265 -4.85 3.46 -12.19
C VAL A 265 -4.02 4.72 -12.47
N VAL A 266 -4.62 5.71 -13.13
CA VAL A 266 -3.93 6.95 -13.53
C VAL A 266 -3.23 7.62 -12.35
N MET A 267 -3.91 7.72 -11.20
CA MET A 267 -3.35 8.38 -10.01
C MET A 267 -2.13 7.64 -9.45
N ASP A 268 -2.16 6.31 -9.36
CA ASP A 268 -0.98 5.54 -8.89
C ASP A 268 0.19 5.66 -9.87
N ARG A 269 -0.06 5.69 -11.19
CA ARG A 269 1.01 5.92 -12.18
C ARG A 269 1.64 7.31 -12.03
N LEU A 270 0.83 8.35 -11.78
CA LEU A 270 1.30 9.72 -11.58
C LEU A 270 2.08 9.86 -10.28
N ILE A 271 1.54 9.36 -9.17
CA ILE A 271 2.19 9.40 -7.84
C ILE A 271 3.51 8.63 -7.91
N ALA A 272 3.51 7.40 -8.41
CA ALA A 272 4.72 6.59 -8.55
C ALA A 272 5.78 7.27 -9.43
N SER A 273 5.36 7.93 -10.51
CA SER A 273 6.27 8.68 -11.38
C SER A 273 6.89 9.87 -10.67
N ARG A 274 6.08 10.67 -9.94
CA ARG A 274 6.56 11.83 -9.19
C ARG A 274 7.51 11.43 -8.06
N LEU A 275 7.15 10.39 -7.29
CA LEU A 275 7.98 9.89 -6.20
C LEU A 275 9.30 9.30 -6.72
N GLY A 276 9.29 8.56 -7.84
CA GLY A 276 10.52 8.03 -8.44
C GLY A 276 11.49 9.11 -8.91
N LEU A 277 10.99 10.21 -9.48
CA LEU A 277 11.80 11.39 -9.81
C LEU A 277 12.36 12.05 -8.55
N SER A 278 11.50 12.29 -7.56
CA SER A 278 11.87 12.91 -6.29
C SER A 278 12.94 12.11 -5.54
N ALA A 279 12.91 10.77 -5.64
CA ALA A 279 13.88 9.91 -4.98
C ALA A 279 15.28 10.09 -5.58
N VAL A 280 15.38 10.18 -6.91
CA VAL A 280 16.65 10.46 -7.58
C VAL A 280 17.13 11.88 -7.29
N GLN A 281 16.23 12.86 -7.29
CA GLN A 281 16.56 14.24 -6.94
C GLN A 281 17.07 14.38 -5.51
N ALA A 282 16.49 13.63 -4.56
CA ALA A 282 16.96 13.58 -3.18
C ALA A 282 18.40 13.05 -3.10
N LEU A 283 18.72 11.96 -3.81
CA LEU A 283 20.08 11.43 -3.90
C LEU A 283 21.07 12.44 -4.50
N VAL A 284 20.71 13.06 -5.63
CA VAL A 284 21.57 14.08 -6.29
C VAL A 284 21.80 15.29 -5.38
N SER A 285 20.78 15.70 -4.62
CA SER A 285 20.85 16.82 -3.68
C SER A 285 21.47 16.44 -2.33
N LYS A 286 21.97 15.21 -2.19
CA LYS A 286 22.58 14.66 -0.97
C LYS A 286 21.66 14.59 0.25
N ASN A 287 20.35 14.55 0.02
CA ASN A 287 19.34 14.34 1.05
C ASN A 287 19.10 12.84 1.24
N TYR A 288 19.96 12.19 2.02
CA TYR A 288 19.92 10.75 2.26
C TYR A 288 19.05 10.38 3.46
N ASN A 289 18.69 9.10 3.53
CA ASN A 289 17.95 8.47 4.63
C ASN A 289 16.57 9.12 4.82
N GLN A 290 15.97 9.51 3.70
CA GLN A 290 14.64 10.09 3.60
C GLN A 290 13.70 9.14 2.85
N MET A 291 12.43 9.18 3.20
CA MET A 291 11.35 8.68 2.37
C MET A 291 10.76 9.84 1.58
N VAL A 292 10.56 9.66 0.27
CA VAL A 292 9.75 10.59 -0.52
C VAL A 292 8.27 10.35 -0.27
N GLY A 293 7.48 11.41 -0.19
CA GLY A 293 6.03 11.31 -0.02
C GLY A 293 5.31 12.41 -0.75
N ILE A 294 3.97 12.34 -0.73
CA ILE A 294 3.12 13.42 -1.20
C ILE A 294 2.20 13.86 -0.06
N ILE A 295 2.22 15.15 0.28
CA ILE A 295 1.34 15.72 1.30
C ILE A 295 0.72 16.99 0.73
N LYS A 296 -0.62 17.10 0.76
CA LYS A 296 -1.35 18.24 0.17
C LYS A 296 -0.93 18.53 -1.28
N ASN A 297 -0.73 17.46 -2.05
CA ASN A 297 -0.26 17.48 -3.45
C ASN A 297 1.18 18.01 -3.66
N GLU A 298 1.94 18.24 -2.60
CA GLU A 298 3.35 18.64 -2.66
C GLU A 298 4.27 17.46 -2.37
N LEU A 299 5.43 17.42 -3.04
CA LEU A 299 6.45 16.41 -2.78
C LEU A 299 7.19 16.78 -1.49
N VAL A 300 7.29 15.83 -0.58
CA VAL A 300 7.94 16.01 0.72
C VAL A 300 9.01 14.95 0.94
N LEU A 301 10.01 15.30 1.76
CA LEU A 301 11.01 14.38 2.28
C LEU A 301 10.75 14.21 3.77
N THR A 302 10.59 12.96 4.21
CA THR A 302 10.41 12.62 5.63
C THR A 302 11.56 11.72 6.06
N PRO A 303 12.24 11.98 7.20
CA PRO A 303 13.29 11.09 7.68
C PRO A 303 12.78 9.66 7.83
N ILE A 304 13.52 8.67 7.34
CA ILE A 304 13.11 7.26 7.43
C ILE A 304 12.87 6.85 8.89
N GLU A 305 13.69 7.34 9.81
CA GLU A 305 13.52 7.09 11.24
C GLU A 305 12.14 7.54 11.77
N ASP A 306 11.65 8.69 11.29
CA ASP A 306 10.32 9.19 11.66
C ASP A 306 9.21 8.34 11.05
N VAL A 307 9.38 7.88 9.81
CA VAL A 307 8.43 6.96 9.14
C VAL A 307 8.29 5.64 9.90
N VAL A 308 9.39 5.13 10.45
CA VAL A 308 9.41 3.85 11.20
C VAL A 308 8.80 4.00 12.60
N LYS A 309 8.95 5.17 13.25
CA LYS A 309 8.50 5.39 14.63
C LYS A 309 7.07 5.89 14.75
N LYS A 310 6.56 6.59 13.73
CA LYS A 310 5.26 7.27 13.78
C LYS A 310 4.22 6.48 12.98
N GLU A 311 3.00 6.46 13.50
CA GLU A 311 1.86 5.82 12.84
C GLU A 311 1.04 6.84 12.07
N LYS A 312 0.53 6.42 10.90
CA LYS A 312 -0.45 7.20 10.16
C LYS A 312 -1.85 6.92 10.70
N LYS A 313 -2.47 7.96 11.28
CA LYS A 313 -3.83 7.88 11.81
C LYS A 313 -4.87 7.96 10.70
N ILE A 314 -5.99 7.27 10.89
CA ILE A 314 -7.15 7.36 10.00
C ILE A 314 -7.74 8.78 10.01
N ASN A 315 -8.28 9.22 8.88
CA ASN A 315 -8.91 10.53 8.77
C ASN A 315 -10.28 10.54 9.49
N THR A 316 -10.35 11.24 10.62
CA THR A 316 -11.57 11.32 11.44
C THR A 316 -12.71 12.06 10.75
N ASP A 317 -12.40 12.99 9.86
CA ASP A 317 -13.42 13.75 9.15
C ASP A 317 -14.07 12.92 8.04
N LEU A 318 -13.30 12.07 7.36
CA LEU A 318 -13.86 11.06 6.45
C LEU A 318 -14.74 10.06 7.20
N TYR A 319 -14.35 9.65 8.41
CA TYR A 319 -15.18 8.77 9.22
C TYR A 319 -16.51 9.43 9.64
N LYS A 320 -16.48 10.71 10.05
CA LYS A 320 -17.69 11.50 10.32
C LYS A 320 -18.55 11.65 9.08
N LEU A 321 -17.94 11.97 7.93
CA LEU A 321 -18.62 12.08 6.64
C LEU A 321 -19.37 10.78 6.33
N ASN A 322 -18.69 9.63 6.40
CA ASN A 322 -19.30 8.32 6.15
C ASN A 322 -20.54 8.12 7.04
N LYS A 323 -20.44 8.38 8.36
CA LYS A 323 -21.58 8.24 9.29
C LYS A 323 -22.80 9.08 8.91
N ILE A 324 -22.59 10.24 8.29
CA ILE A 324 -23.64 11.17 7.86
C ILE A 324 -24.25 10.71 6.54
N ILE A 325 -23.43 10.46 5.51
CA ILE A 325 -23.91 10.17 4.15
C ILE A 325 -24.43 8.73 4.00
N SER A 326 -24.00 7.81 4.86
CA SER A 326 -24.49 6.43 4.83
C SER A 326 -25.80 6.24 5.61
N ARG A 327 -26.48 7.31 6.04
CA ARG A 327 -27.83 7.26 6.62
C ARG A 327 -28.86 6.99 5.54
#